data_AF-A0A841IJQ9-F1
#
_entry.id   AF-A0A841IJQ9-F1
#
_cell.length_a   1.000
_cell.length_b   1.000
_cell.length_c   1.000
_cell.angle_alpha   90.00
_cell.angle_beta   90.00
_cell.angle_gamma   90.00
#
_symmetry.space_group_name_H-M   'P 1'
#
loop_
_entity.id
_entity.type
_entity.pdbx_description
1 polymer ?
#
loop_
_entity_poly.entity_id
_entity_poly.type
_entity_poly.pdbx_seq_one_letter_code
_entity_poly.pdbx_strand_id
1 'polypeptide(L)'
;MPLLHEPDGAQVGLRLEDGPQPDIEALRTALTTDPAESWSGVTVGAEEATDGLDLFLASVADGWALLTAQRGAIQAGLIRPIVLTGTPALVDNDGASFAYRVLRKISGQERWEFGAVGHGPHATPVARQLTDLISRWDRNHRGGPGPHIELLPTSIPTTDLPPGRVVPKRHTHTVLTWDRRPSSDT
;
A
#
# COMPACT_ATOMS: atom_id res chain seq x y z
N MET A 1 -8.48 6.91 12.45
CA MET A 1 -7.63 5.70 12.46
C MET A 1 -8.40 4.59 13.17
N PRO A 2 -9.12 3.73 12.43
CA PRO A 2 -9.77 2.55 13.01
C PRO A 2 -8.76 1.58 13.63
N LEU A 3 -9.09 1.05 14.80
CA LEU A 3 -8.36 -0.04 15.46
C LEU A 3 -9.03 -1.38 15.13
N LEU A 4 -8.24 -2.31 14.60
CA LEU A 4 -8.63 -3.69 14.28
C LEU A 4 -8.35 -4.66 15.44
N HIS A 5 -7.39 -4.31 16.30
CA HIS A 5 -7.14 -4.98 17.57
C HIS A 5 -6.84 -3.90 18.62
N GLU A 6 -7.53 -3.94 19.76
CA GLU A 6 -7.49 -2.89 20.78
C GLU A 6 -6.66 -3.18 22.04
N PRO A 7 -6.38 -4.44 22.45
CA PRO A 7 -5.61 -4.73 23.66
C PRO A 7 -4.29 -3.95 23.73
N ASP A 8 -4.04 -3.36 24.89
CA ASP A 8 -2.85 -2.55 25.14
C ASP A 8 -1.57 -3.38 24.96
N GLY A 9 -0.55 -2.78 24.35
CA GLY A 9 0.67 -3.46 23.92
C GLY A 9 0.53 -4.34 22.65
N ALA A 10 -0.69 -4.59 22.16
CA ALA A 10 -0.95 -5.41 20.98
C ALA A 10 -1.80 -4.72 19.91
N GLN A 11 -1.98 -3.41 19.95
CA GLN A 11 -2.88 -2.72 19.01
C GLN A 11 -2.50 -2.92 17.54
N VAL A 12 -3.53 -3.03 16.70
CA VAL A 12 -3.45 -3.02 15.24
C VAL A 12 -4.41 -1.96 14.73
N GLY A 13 -3.95 -1.06 13.85
CA GLY A 13 -4.79 0.01 13.31
C GLY A 13 -4.49 0.31 11.85
N LEU A 14 -5.47 0.87 11.15
CA LEU A 14 -5.31 1.39 9.79
C LEU A 14 -5.40 2.91 9.81
N ARG A 15 -4.41 3.58 9.22
CA ARG A 15 -4.49 5.00 8.90
C ARG A 15 -4.90 5.14 7.44
N LEU A 16 -6.07 5.72 7.23
CA LEU A 16 -6.61 6.08 5.92
C LEU A 16 -6.71 7.60 5.86
N GLU A 17 -6.34 8.18 4.73
CA GLU A 17 -6.51 9.61 4.45
C GLU A 17 -7.72 9.84 3.52
N ASP A 18 -7.91 8.92 2.59
CA ASP A 18 -8.97 8.85 1.57
C ASP A 18 -9.34 7.39 1.27
N GLY A 19 -10.32 7.18 0.38
CA GLY A 19 -10.73 5.84 -0.08
C GLY A 19 -12.09 5.36 0.45
N PRO A 20 -12.39 4.04 0.33
CA PRO A 20 -13.64 3.47 0.78
C PRO A 20 -13.78 3.59 2.31
N GLN A 21 -15.02 3.78 2.77
CA GLN A 21 -15.29 3.84 4.19
C GLN A 21 -15.11 2.43 4.79
N PRO A 22 -14.20 2.24 5.77
CA PRO A 22 -13.97 0.92 6.34
C PRO A 22 -15.15 0.47 7.19
N ASP A 23 -15.61 -0.77 6.99
CA ASP A 23 -16.45 -1.48 7.94
C ASP A 23 -15.56 -2.03 9.06
N ILE A 24 -15.46 -1.26 10.15
CA ILE A 24 -14.54 -1.55 11.24
C ILE A 24 -14.84 -2.90 11.89
N GLU A 25 -16.11 -3.28 12.01
CA GLU A 25 -16.49 -4.56 12.62
C GLU A 25 -16.10 -5.71 11.70
N ALA A 26 -16.39 -5.61 10.41
CA ALA A 26 -15.98 -6.61 9.43
C ALA A 26 -14.44 -6.76 9.38
N LEU A 27 -13.69 -5.65 9.40
CA LEU A 27 -12.22 -5.68 9.40
C LEU A 27 -11.62 -6.27 10.68
N ARG A 28 -12.28 -6.09 11.83
CA ARG A 28 -11.91 -6.77 13.09
C ARG A 28 -12.11 -8.27 12.97
N THR A 29 -13.25 -8.71 12.44
CA THR A 29 -13.51 -10.12 12.18
C THR A 29 -12.52 -10.69 11.17
N ALA A 30 -12.23 -9.96 10.09
CA ALA A 30 -11.25 -10.33 9.07
C ALA A 30 -9.86 -10.60 9.64
N LEU A 31 -9.44 -9.84 10.67
CA LEU A 31 -8.15 -10.07 11.33
C LEU A 31 -8.08 -11.43 12.05
N THR A 32 -9.23 -12.03 12.39
CA THR A 32 -9.31 -13.34 13.05
C THR A 32 -9.45 -14.51 12.09
N THR A 33 -9.62 -14.27 10.80
CA THR A 33 -9.74 -15.33 9.78
C THR A 33 -8.38 -15.73 9.23
N ASP A 34 -8.30 -16.91 8.62
CA ASP A 34 -7.09 -17.36 7.93
C ASP A 34 -6.63 -16.34 6.87
N PRO A 35 -5.36 -15.91 6.90
CA PRO A 35 -4.84 -14.94 5.96
C PRO A 35 -4.58 -15.57 4.58
N ALA A 36 -4.71 -14.76 3.53
CA ALA A 36 -4.29 -15.14 2.17
C ALA A 36 -2.97 -14.47 1.79
N GLU A 37 -2.00 -15.23 1.33
CA GLU A 37 -0.73 -14.69 0.85
C GLU A 37 -0.69 -14.54 -0.67
N SER A 38 -0.06 -13.46 -1.12
CA SER A 38 0.32 -13.28 -2.52
C SER A 38 1.75 -12.77 -2.63
N TRP A 39 2.49 -13.24 -3.62
CA TRP A 39 3.92 -12.95 -3.80
C TRP A 39 4.14 -12.38 -5.21
N SER A 40 4.82 -11.24 -5.29
CA SER A 40 4.87 -10.42 -6.52
C SER A 40 5.94 -10.83 -7.54
N GLY A 41 6.89 -11.69 -7.14
CA GLY A 41 8.12 -11.94 -7.90
C GLY A 41 9.13 -10.79 -7.91
N VAL A 42 8.77 -9.61 -7.38
CA VAL A 42 9.64 -8.43 -7.32
C VAL A 42 10.58 -8.56 -6.13
N THR A 43 11.89 -8.44 -6.38
CA THR A 43 12.93 -8.57 -5.35
C THR A 43 13.68 -7.28 -5.10
N VAL A 44 14.17 -7.08 -3.89
CA VAL A 44 14.90 -5.89 -3.45
C VAL A 44 16.11 -6.28 -2.60
N GLY A 45 17.20 -5.53 -2.73
CA GLY A 45 18.37 -5.65 -1.86
C GLY A 45 18.20 -4.90 -0.54
N ALA A 46 19.08 -5.14 0.43
CA ALA A 46 18.98 -4.53 1.77
C ALA A 46 19.08 -2.99 1.76
N GLU A 47 19.89 -2.43 0.86
CA GLU A 47 20.15 -0.98 0.76
C GLU A 47 19.44 -0.32 -0.42
N GLU A 48 18.58 -1.06 -1.13
CA GLU A 48 17.91 -0.52 -2.29
C GLU A 48 16.70 0.34 -1.88
N ALA A 49 16.60 1.52 -2.48
CA ALA A 49 15.57 2.50 -2.19
C ALA A 49 14.17 1.99 -2.62
N THR A 50 13.20 2.11 -1.71
CA THR A 50 11.81 1.62 -1.89
C THR A 50 10.77 2.71 -1.67
N ASP A 51 11.20 3.93 -1.36
CA ASP A 51 10.35 5.12 -1.20
C ASP A 51 9.53 5.42 -2.45
N GLY A 52 10.11 5.19 -3.63
CA GLY A 52 9.38 5.28 -4.90
C GLY A 52 8.21 4.29 -5.00
N LEU A 53 8.31 3.10 -4.42
CA LEU A 53 7.20 2.15 -4.39
C LEU A 53 6.10 2.62 -3.44
N ASP A 54 6.46 3.13 -2.25
CA ASP A 54 5.48 3.62 -1.28
C ASP A 54 4.67 4.78 -1.85
N LEU A 55 5.36 5.74 -2.48
CA LEU A 55 4.71 6.87 -3.14
C LEU A 55 3.86 6.42 -4.35
N PHE A 56 4.32 5.42 -5.11
CA PHE A 56 3.54 4.86 -6.21
C PHE A 56 2.22 4.29 -5.70
N LEU A 57 2.28 3.40 -4.71
CA LEU A 57 1.09 2.77 -4.14
C LEU A 57 0.12 3.81 -3.58
N ALA A 58 0.63 4.80 -2.83
CA ALA A 58 -0.18 5.90 -2.29
C ALA A 58 -0.88 6.72 -3.37
N SER A 59 -0.24 6.88 -4.54
CA SER A 59 -0.82 7.66 -5.63
C SER A 59 -1.78 6.86 -6.51
N VAL A 60 -1.63 5.54 -6.67
CA VAL A 60 -2.42 4.79 -7.66
C VAL A 60 -3.50 3.89 -7.06
N ALA A 61 -3.46 3.64 -5.75
CA ALA A 61 -4.46 2.81 -5.09
C ALA A 61 -5.59 3.68 -4.54
N ASP A 62 -6.84 3.26 -4.76
CA ASP A 62 -8.01 3.96 -4.24
C ASP A 62 -8.33 3.57 -2.78
N GLY A 63 -7.83 2.41 -2.32
CA GLY A 63 -7.97 1.92 -0.95
C GLY A 63 -6.72 2.10 -0.11
N TRP A 64 -5.85 3.07 -0.43
CA TRP A 64 -4.56 3.22 0.24
C TRP A 64 -4.71 3.43 1.74
N ALA A 65 -3.94 2.66 2.50
CA ALA A 65 -3.86 2.78 3.95
C ALA A 65 -2.44 2.51 4.44
N LEU A 66 -2.18 2.86 5.70
CA LEU A 66 -1.00 2.44 6.43
C LEU A 66 -1.41 1.58 7.62
N LEU A 67 -0.95 0.33 7.63
CA LEU A 67 -1.09 -0.57 8.76
C LEU A 67 -0.09 -0.19 9.85
N THR A 68 -0.60 0.01 11.05
CA THR A 68 0.17 0.27 12.27
C THR A 68 0.00 -0.88 13.25
N ALA A 69 1.05 -1.20 13.99
CA ALA A 69 1.11 -2.38 14.85
C ALA A 69 1.96 -2.13 16.08
N GLN A 70 1.49 -2.61 17.23
CA GLN A 70 2.33 -2.75 18.42
C GLN A 70 2.98 -4.15 18.44
N ARG A 71 4.09 -4.27 19.18
CA ARG A 71 4.90 -5.50 19.22
C ARG A 71 4.12 -6.73 19.70
N GLY A 72 3.18 -6.56 20.62
CA GLY A 72 2.34 -7.65 21.11
C GLY A 72 1.49 -8.30 20.02
N ALA A 73 1.03 -7.52 19.02
CA ALA A 73 0.27 -8.05 17.89
C ALA A 73 1.09 -9.04 17.05
N ILE A 74 2.38 -8.74 16.89
CA ILE A 74 3.33 -9.54 16.12
C ILE A 74 3.71 -10.79 16.89
N GLN A 75 3.97 -10.65 18.20
CA GLN A 75 4.26 -11.79 19.07
C GLN A 75 3.09 -12.76 19.16
N ALA A 76 1.85 -12.26 19.09
CA ALA A 76 0.63 -13.05 19.03
C ALA A 76 0.36 -13.65 17.63
N GLY A 77 1.17 -13.34 16.62
CA GLY A 77 1.02 -13.86 15.26
C GLY A 77 -0.15 -13.27 14.47
N LEU A 78 -0.76 -12.17 14.94
CA LEU A 78 -1.91 -11.55 14.27
C LEU A 78 -1.52 -10.93 12.92
N ILE A 79 -0.35 -10.30 12.87
CA ILE A 79 0.19 -9.64 11.68
C ILE A 79 1.71 -9.68 11.67
N ARG A 80 2.29 -9.46 10.50
CA ARG A 80 3.75 -9.42 10.29
C ARG A 80 4.17 -8.25 9.38
N PRO A 81 3.97 -6.99 9.82
CA PRO A 81 4.30 -5.81 9.03
C PRO A 81 5.82 -5.66 8.83
N ILE A 82 6.21 -4.90 7.82
CA ILE A 82 7.63 -4.53 7.59
C ILE A 82 8.05 -3.42 8.56
N VAL A 83 7.18 -2.43 8.77
CA VAL A 83 7.40 -1.27 9.64
C VAL A 83 6.20 -1.10 10.57
N LEU A 84 6.46 -0.98 11.87
CA LEU A 84 5.42 -0.90 12.92
C LEU A 84 4.58 0.37 12.84
N THR A 85 5.19 1.47 12.42
CA THR A 85 4.59 2.81 12.40
C THR A 85 3.82 3.12 11.13
N GLY A 86 3.80 2.19 10.16
CA GLY A 86 3.13 2.40 8.88
C GLY A 86 3.70 1.49 7.79
N THR A 87 3.07 0.34 7.60
CA THR A 87 3.31 -0.52 6.45
C THR A 87 2.24 -0.26 5.39
N PRO A 88 2.60 -0.08 4.10
CA PRO A 88 1.64 0.03 3.01
C PRO A 88 0.58 -1.05 3.04
N ALA A 89 -0.68 -0.63 2.96
CA ALA A 89 -1.85 -1.49 3.00
C ALA A 89 -2.93 -1.01 2.01
N LEU A 90 -3.86 -1.89 1.70
CA LEU A 90 -5.05 -1.62 0.90
C LEU A 90 -6.29 -2.11 1.63
N VAL A 91 -7.34 -1.31 1.64
CA VAL A 91 -8.70 -1.73 1.98
C VAL A 91 -9.48 -1.96 0.69
N ASP A 92 -10.28 -3.01 0.63
CA ASP A 92 -11.12 -3.28 -0.53
C ASP A 92 -12.27 -2.27 -0.65
N ASN A 93 -12.91 -2.22 -1.81
CA ASN A 93 -13.96 -1.24 -2.08
C ASN A 93 -15.18 -1.39 -1.15
N ASP A 94 -15.44 -2.61 -0.68
CA ASP A 94 -16.55 -2.91 0.24
C ASP A 94 -16.19 -2.57 1.70
N GLY A 95 -14.93 -2.23 1.98
CA GLY A 95 -14.47 -1.83 3.31
C GLY A 95 -14.33 -2.98 4.30
N ALA A 96 -14.51 -4.23 3.88
CA ALA A 96 -14.60 -5.42 4.73
C ALA A 96 -13.36 -6.33 4.65
N SER A 97 -12.48 -6.10 3.67
CA SER A 97 -11.22 -6.82 3.51
C SER A 97 -10.05 -5.85 3.42
N PHE A 98 -8.86 -6.32 3.78
CA PHE A 98 -7.65 -5.52 3.63
C PHE A 98 -6.44 -6.40 3.35
N ALA A 99 -5.41 -5.83 2.72
CA ALA A 99 -4.09 -6.44 2.62
C ALA A 99 -2.99 -5.49 3.05
N TYR A 100 -1.88 -6.02 3.55
CA TYR A 100 -0.68 -5.25 3.87
C TYR A 100 0.56 -5.88 3.25
N ARG A 101 1.54 -5.03 2.94
CA ARG A 101 2.80 -5.45 2.33
C ARG A 101 3.65 -6.24 3.31
N VAL A 102 4.27 -7.32 2.81
CA VAL A 102 5.25 -8.13 3.54
C VAL A 102 6.52 -8.35 2.71
N LEU A 103 7.57 -8.81 3.37
CA LEU A 103 8.82 -9.23 2.74
C LEU A 103 9.16 -10.65 3.20
N ARG A 104 9.69 -11.48 2.29
CA ARG A 104 10.36 -12.75 2.65
C ARG A 104 11.80 -12.75 2.14
N LYS A 105 12.72 -13.30 2.93
CA LYS A 105 14.11 -13.50 2.48
C LYS A 105 14.15 -14.62 1.45
N ILE A 106 14.91 -14.42 0.37
CA ILE A 106 15.16 -15.45 -0.64
C ILE A 106 16.32 -16.32 -0.16
N SER A 107 16.12 -17.64 -0.13
CA SER A 107 17.14 -18.57 0.37
C SER A 107 18.45 -18.45 -0.41
N GLY A 108 19.56 -18.36 0.32
CA GLY A 108 20.91 -18.24 -0.26
C GLY A 108 21.23 -16.89 -0.89
N GLN A 109 20.39 -15.87 -0.71
CA GLN A 109 20.59 -14.53 -1.29
C GLN A 109 20.39 -13.43 -0.24
N GLU A 110 21.13 -12.34 -0.40
CA GLU A 110 20.86 -11.07 0.31
C GLU A 110 19.82 -10.25 -0.46
N ARG A 111 18.68 -10.91 -0.77
CA ARG A 111 17.52 -10.33 -1.43
C ARG A 111 16.24 -10.76 -0.74
N TRP A 112 15.24 -9.89 -0.81
CA TRP A 112 13.90 -10.13 -0.29
C TRP A 112 12.87 -9.94 -1.38
N GLU A 113 11.82 -10.75 -1.35
CA GLU A 113 10.69 -10.63 -2.26
C GLU A 113 9.54 -9.91 -1.58
N PHE A 114 8.94 -8.94 -2.30
CA PHE A 114 7.71 -8.29 -1.87
C PHE A 114 6.51 -9.22 -2.03
N GLY A 115 5.67 -9.23 -1.00
CA GLY A 115 4.37 -9.89 -1.01
C GLY A 115 3.30 -9.06 -0.34
N ALA A 116 2.11 -9.65 -0.23
CA ALA A 116 0.98 -9.11 0.47
C ALA A 116 0.31 -10.21 1.30
N VAL A 117 -0.22 -9.82 2.46
CA VAL A 117 -1.09 -10.66 3.29
C VAL A 117 -2.46 -10.02 3.35
N GLY A 118 -3.48 -10.72 2.87
CA GLY A 118 -4.88 -10.30 2.86
C GLY A 118 -5.69 -10.95 3.98
N HIS A 119 -6.71 -10.24 4.44
CA HIS A 119 -7.66 -10.65 5.47
C HIS A 119 -9.09 -10.29 5.03
N GLY A 120 -10.07 -11.09 5.45
CA GLY A 120 -11.49 -10.83 5.18
C GLY A 120 -12.05 -11.62 3.99
N PRO A 121 -13.33 -11.39 3.63
CA PRO A 121 -14.03 -12.17 2.60
C PRO A 121 -13.36 -12.09 1.21
N HIS A 122 -12.63 -11.01 0.93
CA HIS A 122 -11.87 -10.81 -0.30
C HIS A 122 -10.36 -10.84 -0.09
N ALA A 123 -9.86 -11.56 0.93
CA ALA A 123 -8.44 -11.66 1.28
C ALA A 123 -7.52 -11.93 0.08
N THR A 124 -7.83 -12.95 -0.73
CA THR A 124 -7.05 -13.31 -1.92
C THR A 124 -7.08 -12.21 -2.99
N PRO A 125 -8.25 -11.70 -3.43
CA PRO A 125 -8.33 -10.55 -4.34
C PRO A 125 -7.53 -9.32 -3.90
N VAL A 126 -7.69 -8.86 -2.66
CA VAL A 126 -7.03 -7.63 -2.18
C VAL A 126 -5.52 -7.82 -2.01
N ALA A 127 -5.06 -9.01 -1.60
CA ALA A 127 -3.63 -9.33 -1.58
C ALA A 127 -3.03 -9.33 -2.99
N ARG A 128 -3.73 -9.95 -3.97
CA ARG A 128 -3.29 -9.97 -5.37
C ARG A 128 -3.24 -8.56 -5.95
N GLN A 129 -4.24 -7.73 -5.68
CA GLN A 129 -4.25 -6.33 -6.12
C GLN A 129 -3.01 -5.59 -5.65
N LEU A 130 -2.64 -5.72 -4.37
CA LEU A 130 -1.43 -5.09 -3.84
C LEU A 130 -0.16 -5.61 -4.55
N THR A 131 -0.03 -6.92 -4.77
CA THR A 131 1.13 -7.46 -5.51
C THR A 131 1.16 -7.03 -6.98
N ASP A 132 0.01 -6.91 -7.64
CA ASP A 132 -0.07 -6.46 -9.03
C ASP A 132 0.39 -5.00 -9.16
N LEU A 133 0.04 -4.15 -8.18
CA LEU A 133 0.55 -2.79 -8.11
C LEU A 133 2.07 -2.75 -7.93
N ILE A 134 2.62 -3.61 -7.06
CA ILE A 134 4.07 -3.74 -6.84
C ILE A 134 4.77 -4.18 -8.14
N SER A 135 4.26 -5.19 -8.83
CA SER A 135 4.82 -5.65 -10.10
C SER A 135 4.67 -4.59 -11.21
N ARG A 136 3.60 -3.79 -11.19
CA ARG A 136 3.43 -2.67 -12.13
C ARG A 136 4.43 -1.55 -11.88
N TRP A 137 4.71 -1.23 -10.63
CA TRP A 137 5.78 -0.29 -10.27
C TRP A 137 7.14 -0.77 -10.76
N ASP A 138 7.49 -2.01 -10.44
CA ASP A 138 8.77 -2.61 -10.81
C ASP A 138 9.03 -2.57 -12.32
N ARG A 139 8.03 -2.97 -13.12
CA ARG A 139 8.15 -3.00 -14.58
C ARG A 139 8.24 -1.61 -15.21
N ASN A 140 7.46 -0.65 -14.73
CA ASN A 140 7.21 0.59 -15.47
C ASN A 140 7.86 1.83 -14.85
N HIS A 141 8.27 1.81 -13.58
CA HIS A 141 8.65 3.03 -12.85
C HIS A 141 9.94 2.88 -12.04
N ARG A 142 10.26 1.68 -11.55
CA ARG A 142 11.51 1.42 -10.80
C ARG A 142 12.73 1.78 -11.66
N GLY A 143 13.63 2.58 -11.08
CA GLY A 143 14.81 3.11 -11.77
C GLY A 143 14.52 4.21 -12.81
N GLY A 144 13.26 4.66 -12.92
CA GLY A 144 12.86 5.79 -13.76
C GLY A 144 13.07 7.16 -13.08
N PRO A 145 12.58 8.24 -13.70
CA PRO A 145 12.74 9.62 -13.19
C PRO A 145 11.99 9.89 -11.87
N GLY A 146 11.12 8.98 -11.44
CA GLY A 146 10.23 9.17 -10.29
C GLY A 146 8.91 9.84 -10.69
N PRO A 147 8.06 10.21 -9.72
CA PRO A 147 6.80 10.88 -9.99
C PRO A 147 7.03 12.34 -10.36
N HIS A 148 6.19 12.86 -11.26
CA HIS A 148 6.03 14.28 -11.46
C HIS A 148 4.92 14.79 -10.53
N ILE A 149 5.18 15.88 -9.81
CA ILE A 149 4.27 16.45 -8.82
C ILE A 149 4.01 17.90 -9.18
N GLU A 150 2.79 18.20 -9.59
CA GLU A 150 2.35 19.54 -9.96
C GLU A 150 1.43 20.13 -8.89
N LEU A 151 1.59 21.43 -8.60
CA LEU A 151 0.71 22.18 -7.70
C LEU A 151 -0.05 23.22 -8.52
N LEU A 152 -1.35 23.01 -8.65
CA LEU A 152 -2.24 23.82 -9.47
C LEU A 152 -3.25 24.57 -8.58
N PRO A 153 -3.57 25.85 -8.82
CA PRO A 153 -4.57 26.56 -8.02
C PRO A 153 -5.97 25.93 -8.13
N THR A 154 -6.80 26.02 -7.10
CA THR A 154 -8.20 25.53 -7.12
C THR A 154 -9.12 26.29 -8.08
N SER A 155 -8.64 27.39 -8.67
CA SER A 155 -9.36 28.08 -9.74
C SER A 155 -9.33 27.33 -11.08
N ILE A 156 -8.43 26.35 -11.23
CA ILE A 156 -8.38 25.46 -12.40
C ILE A 156 -9.45 24.38 -12.23
N PRO A 157 -10.41 24.25 -13.15
CA PRO A 157 -11.43 23.19 -13.08
C PRO A 157 -10.80 21.79 -13.08
N THR A 158 -11.41 20.85 -12.34
CA THR A 158 -10.91 19.47 -12.25
C THR A 158 -10.83 18.77 -13.62
N THR A 159 -11.69 19.15 -14.58
CA THR A 159 -11.68 18.65 -15.96
C THR A 159 -10.43 19.04 -16.75
N ASP A 160 -9.74 20.09 -16.31
CA ASP A 160 -8.61 20.68 -17.01
C ASP A 160 -7.27 20.32 -16.32
N LEU A 161 -7.32 19.51 -15.25
CA LEU A 161 -6.13 19.02 -14.56
C LEU A 161 -5.42 17.93 -15.37
N PRO A 162 -4.08 17.82 -15.26
CA PRO A 162 -3.34 16.72 -15.85
C PRO A 162 -3.87 15.35 -15.38
N PRO A 163 -3.78 14.31 -16.22
CA PRO A 163 -4.21 12.97 -15.84
C PRO A 163 -3.30 12.42 -14.74
N GLY A 164 -3.87 11.97 -13.63
CA GLY A 164 -3.11 11.42 -12.50
C GLY A 164 -3.90 11.41 -11.21
N ARG A 165 -3.21 11.19 -10.08
CA ARG A 165 -3.84 11.29 -8.77
C ARG A 165 -3.94 12.74 -8.37
N VAL A 166 -5.17 13.23 -8.22
CA VAL A 166 -5.46 14.56 -7.70
C VAL A 166 -5.67 14.47 -6.19
N VAL A 167 -4.81 15.14 -5.43
CA VAL A 167 -4.96 15.33 -3.98
C VAL A 167 -5.43 16.77 -3.74
N PRO A 168 -6.71 17.00 -3.42
CA PRO A 168 -7.21 18.34 -3.14
C PRO A 168 -6.61 18.88 -1.83
N LYS A 169 -6.22 20.15 -1.85
CA LYS A 169 -5.81 20.94 -0.68
C LYS A 169 -6.66 22.21 -0.63
N ARG A 170 -6.59 22.95 0.48
CA ARG A 170 -7.42 24.15 0.72
C ARG A 170 -7.36 25.18 -0.43
N HIS A 171 -6.21 25.33 -1.08
CA HIS A 171 -5.97 26.33 -2.11
C HIS A 171 -5.35 25.78 -3.41
N THR A 172 -5.03 24.48 -3.44
CA THR A 172 -4.39 23.84 -4.58
C THR A 172 -4.94 22.45 -4.85
N HIS A 173 -4.80 22.00 -6.09
CA HIS A 173 -4.78 20.59 -6.48
C HIS A 173 -3.31 20.16 -6.58
N THR A 174 -2.91 19.16 -5.82
CA THR A 174 -1.63 18.49 -6.03
C THR A 174 -1.87 17.30 -6.96
N VAL A 175 -1.27 17.30 -8.14
CA VAL A 175 -1.42 16.23 -9.13
C VAL A 175 -0.14 15.42 -9.16
N LEU A 176 -0.26 14.10 -8.93
CA LEU A 176 0.85 13.16 -9.03
C LEU A 176 0.68 12.32 -10.29
N THR A 177 1.68 12.35 -11.15
CA THR A 177 1.75 11.53 -12.36
C THR A 177 3.03 10.71 -12.36
N TRP A 178 3.00 9.58 -13.06
CA TRP A 178 4.15 8.69 -13.16
C TRP A 178 4.49 8.51 -14.62
N ASP A 179 5.63 9.06 -15.02
CA ASP A 179 6.18 8.80 -16.33
C ASP A 179 6.70 7.38 -16.40
N ARG A 180 6.44 6.73 -17.53
CA ARG A 180 7.02 5.41 -17.77
C ARG A 180 8.53 5.56 -17.85
N ARG A 181 9.25 4.65 -17.19
CA ARG A 181 10.67 4.40 -17.42
C ARG A 181 10.92 4.39 -18.94
N PRO A 182 11.88 5.17 -19.46
CA PRO A 182 12.27 5.06 -20.86
C PRO A 182 12.72 3.63 -21.14
N SER A 183 12.28 3.08 -22.27
CA SER A 183 12.83 1.80 -22.76
C SER A 183 14.33 1.99 -22.90
N SER A 184 15.09 1.11 -22.25
CA SER A 184 16.52 1.01 -22.48
C SER A 184 16.69 0.51 -23.91
N ASP A 185 16.78 1.42 -24.88
CA ASP A 185 17.28 1.04 -26.20
C ASP A 185 18.74 0.60 -26.01
N THR A 186 19.02 -0.56 -26.58
CA THR A 186 20.17 -1.46 -26.35
C THR A 186 21.54 -0.78 -26.39
#